data_AF-A0A1H9EQF5-F1
#
_entry.id   AF-A0A1H9EQF5-F1
#
_cell.length_a   1.000
_cell.length_b   1.000
_cell.length_c   1.000
_cell.angle_alpha   90.00
_cell.angle_beta   90.00
_cell.angle_gamma   90.00
#
_symmetry.space_group_name_H-M   'P 1'
#
loop_
_entity.id
_entity.type
_entity.pdbx_description
1 polymer ?
#
loop_
_entity_poly.entity_id
_entity_poly.type
_entity_poly.pdbx_seq_one_letter_code
_entity_poly.pdbx_strand_id
1 'polypeptide(L)'
;MKKILKDTFLLAALMILSVFTISIIWSGITEEIGLVLKLFLLAFILSTANFLFDEYVSLSIILNYIVKYFVITGIVMLYGFIVGWFYPSNFWMAFVYVGVVLILAYSIDSFRAKKDIEYINAKIAGRSSKEEN
;
A
#
# COMPACT_ATOMS: atom_id res chain seq x y z
N MET A 1 0.55 21.32 -3.65
CA MET A 1 -0.31 20.33 -2.94
C MET A 1 0.40 19.04 -2.58
N LYS A 2 1.11 18.35 -3.49
CA LYS A 2 1.85 17.09 -3.18
C LYS A 2 2.82 17.22 -1.98
N LYS A 3 3.52 18.35 -1.85
CA LYS A 3 4.48 18.60 -0.77
C LYS A 3 3.82 18.80 0.60
N ILE A 4 2.82 19.68 0.69
CA ILE A 4 2.06 19.92 1.93
C ILE A 4 1.41 18.62 2.44
N LEU A 5 0.77 17.87 1.55
CA LEU A 5 0.11 16.61 1.92
C LEU A 5 1.13 15.56 2.42
N LYS A 6 2.29 15.45 1.76
CA LYS A 6 3.40 14.61 2.23
C LYS A 6 3.92 15.06 3.59
N ASP A 7 4.14 16.35 3.79
CA ASP A 7 4.66 16.90 5.05
C ASP A 7 3.66 16.69 6.20
N THR A 8 2.35 16.83 5.94
CA THR A 8 1.29 16.53 6.91
C THR A 8 1.28 15.04 7.29
N PHE A 9 1.40 14.12 6.33
CA PHE A 9 1.50 12.69 6.64
C PHE A 9 2.75 12.34 7.44
N LEU A 10 3.87 13.01 7.15
CA LEU A 10 5.14 12.80 7.84
C LEU A 10 5.07 13.30 9.28
N LEU A 11 4.46 14.47 9.50
CA LEU A 11 4.16 15.02 10.83
C LEU A 11 3.20 14.13 11.62
N ALA A 12 2.14 13.62 10.99
CA ALA A 12 1.21 12.69 11.61
C ALA A 12 1.90 11.39 12.03
N ALA A 13 2.73 10.82 11.16
CA ALA A 13 3.52 9.63 11.47
C ALA A 13 4.48 9.87 12.64
N LEU A 14 5.16 11.03 12.68
CA LEU A 14 6.04 11.43 13.78
C LEU A 14 5.29 11.59 15.10
N MET A 15 4.11 12.22 15.09
CA MET A 15 3.27 12.35 16.29
C MET A 15 2.83 10.99 16.82
N ILE A 16 2.33 10.12 15.93
CA ILE A 16 1.93 8.75 16.29
C ILE A 16 3.12 8.00 16.89
N LEU A 17 4.28 8.01 16.22
CA LEU A 17 5.50 7.36 16.71
C LEU A 17 5.90 7.87 18.10
N SER A 18 5.85 9.18 18.32
CA SER A 18 6.24 9.82 19.57
C SER A 18 5.30 9.43 20.72
N VAL A 19 3.99 9.48 20.47
CA VAL A 19 2.97 9.07 21.45
C VAL A 19 3.11 7.58 21.77
N PHE A 20 3.28 6.72 20.77
CA PHE A 20 3.49 5.28 21.00
C PHE A 20 4.78 5.00 21.78
N THR A 21 5.86 5.71 21.49
CA THR A 21 7.13 5.54 22.21
C THR A 21 6.99 5.90 23.68
N ILE A 22 6.34 7.03 23.99
CA ILE A 22 6.07 7.44 25.37
C ILE A 22 5.15 6.44 26.08
N SER A 23 4.08 5.99 25.41
CA SER A 23 3.16 4.98 25.96
C SER A 23 3.85 3.66 26.27
N ILE A 24 4.78 3.20 25.42
CA ILE A 24 5.57 1.99 25.66
C ILE A 24 6.50 2.17 26.87
N ILE A 25 7.16 3.32 27.01
CA ILE A 25 8.07 3.60 28.12
C ILE A 25 7.30 3.65 29.45
N TRP A 26 6.10 4.24 29.46
CA TRP A 26 5.33 4.44 30.69
C TRP A 26 4.50 3.21 31.09
N SER A 27 3.81 2.60 30.13
CA SER A 27 2.79 1.57 30.40
C SER A 27 3.21 0.17 29.92
N GLY A 28 4.39 0.04 29.30
CA GLY A 28 4.83 -1.21 28.68
C GLY A 28 4.06 -1.56 27.40
N ILE A 29 4.22 -2.79 26.92
CA ILE A 29 3.48 -3.29 25.76
C ILE A 29 2.12 -3.81 26.24
N THR A 30 1.09 -2.97 26.11
CA THR A 30 -0.31 -3.39 26.29
C THR A 30 -0.81 -4.14 25.05
N GLU A 31 -1.94 -4.83 25.15
CA GLU A 31 -2.54 -5.57 24.02
C GLU A 31 -2.83 -4.66 22.82
N GLU A 32 -3.28 -3.43 23.07
CA GLU A 32 -3.58 -2.41 22.06
C GLU A 32 -2.32 -1.95 21.33
N ILE A 33 -1.25 -1.65 22.09
CA ILE A 33 0.05 -1.28 21.52
C ILE A 33 0.64 -2.45 20.74
N GLY A 34 0.50 -3.66 21.25
CA GLY A 34 0.90 -4.89 20.56
C GLY A 34 0.17 -5.05 19.23
N LEU A 35 -1.13 -4.78 19.18
CA LEU A 35 -1.92 -4.82 17.95
C LEU A 35 -1.43 -3.80 16.92
N VAL A 36 -1.13 -2.57 17.36
CA VAL A 36 -0.60 -1.52 16.47
C VAL A 36 0.78 -1.90 15.92
N LEU A 37 1.67 -2.43 16.76
CA LEU A 37 2.98 -2.93 16.32
C LEU A 37 2.83 -4.08 15.31
N LYS A 38 1.88 -4.99 15.54
CA LYS A 38 1.59 -6.09 14.63
C LYS A 38 1.06 -5.57 13.28
N LEU A 39 0.18 -4.57 13.27
CA LEU A 39 -0.29 -3.93 12.03
C LEU A 39 0.84 -3.18 11.31
N PHE A 40 1.69 -2.48 12.05
CA PHE A 40 2.84 -1.77 11.49
C PHE A 40 3.83 -2.73 10.82
N LEU A 41 4.15 -3.84 11.48
CA LEU A 41 5.04 -4.86 10.91
C LEU A 41 4.43 -5.50 9.66
N LEU A 42 3.13 -5.81 9.66
CA LEU A 42 2.45 -6.30 8.46
C LEU A 42 2.51 -5.27 7.32
N ALA A 43 2.21 -4.01 7.61
CA ALA A 43 2.25 -2.94 6.60
C ALA A 43 3.67 -2.78 6.02
N PHE A 44 4.70 -2.91 6.85
CA PHE A 44 6.09 -2.91 6.41
C PHE A 44 6.38 -4.08 5.47
N ILE A 45 6.04 -5.32 5.86
CA ILE A 45 6.24 -6.52 5.02
C ILE A 45 5.51 -6.37 3.69
N LEU A 46 4.25 -5.92 3.70
CA LEU A 46 3.47 -5.73 2.48
C LEU A 46 4.06 -4.65 1.57
N SER A 47 4.54 -3.54 2.14
CA SER A 47 5.21 -2.48 1.39
C SER A 47 6.49 -2.99 0.73
N THR A 48 7.33 -3.71 1.48
CA THR A 48 8.56 -4.33 0.95
C THR A 48 8.25 -5.35 -0.13
N ALA A 49 7.28 -6.24 0.10
CA ALA A 49 6.86 -7.22 -0.90
C ALA A 49 6.35 -6.57 -2.17
N ASN A 50 5.53 -5.51 -2.05
CA ASN A 50 5.04 -4.76 -3.20
C ASN A 50 6.17 -4.05 -3.96
N PHE A 51 7.12 -3.44 -3.26
CA PHE A 51 8.30 -2.81 -3.87
C PHE A 51 9.15 -3.82 -4.65
N LEU A 52 9.45 -4.97 -4.04
CA LEU A 52 10.20 -6.04 -4.71
C LEU A 52 9.43 -6.59 -5.91
N PHE A 53 8.10 -6.72 -5.79
CA PHE A 53 7.28 -7.18 -6.90
C PHE A 53 7.32 -6.22 -8.09
N ASP A 54 7.19 -4.91 -7.83
CA ASP A 54 7.25 -3.89 -8.87
C ASP A 54 8.63 -3.78 -9.55
N GLU A 55 9.71 -4.04 -8.81
CA GLU A 55 11.07 -4.01 -9.35
C GLU A 55 11.40 -5.23 -10.23
N TYR A 56 10.97 -6.43 -9.80
CA TYR A 56 11.38 -7.68 -10.46
C TYR A 56 10.36 -8.24 -11.45
N VAL A 57 9.11 -7.77 -11.44
CA VAL A 57 8.02 -8.36 -12.23
C VAL A 57 7.45 -7.37 -13.25
N SER A 58 7.89 -7.49 -14.50
CA SER A 58 7.39 -6.69 -15.64
C SER A 58 6.20 -7.36 -16.34
N LEU A 59 5.05 -7.39 -15.65
CA LEU A 59 3.79 -7.92 -16.21
C LEU A 59 2.87 -6.79 -16.71
N SER A 60 1.90 -7.15 -17.56
CA SER A 60 0.82 -6.25 -17.93
C SER A 60 0.04 -5.82 -16.68
N ILE A 61 -0.51 -4.59 -16.67
CA ILE A 61 -1.14 -3.98 -15.49
C ILE A 61 -2.12 -4.94 -14.81
N ILE A 62 -3.05 -5.54 -15.58
CA ILE A 62 -4.07 -6.44 -15.03
C ILE A 62 -3.44 -7.69 -14.38
N LEU A 63 -2.47 -8.31 -15.07
CA LEU A 63 -1.85 -9.54 -14.60
C LEU A 63 -0.96 -9.28 -13.38
N ASN A 64 -0.31 -8.11 -13.31
CA ASN A 64 0.41 -7.63 -12.14
C ASN A 64 -0.51 -7.56 -10.90
N TYR A 65 -1.68 -6.92 -11.01
CA TYR A 65 -2.61 -6.83 -9.87
C TYR A 65 -3.19 -8.18 -9.45
N ILE A 66 -3.45 -9.09 -10.39
CA ILE A 66 -3.92 -10.45 -10.07
C ILE A 66 -2.86 -11.18 -9.24
N VAL A 67 -1.59 -11.15 -9.67
CA VAL A 67 -0.52 -11.83 -8.94
C VAL A 67 -0.28 -11.16 -7.59
N LYS A 68 -0.26 -9.83 -7.52
CA LYS A 68 -0.14 -9.07 -6.28
C LYS A 68 -1.25 -9.43 -5.28
N TYR A 69 -2.48 -9.61 -5.75
CA TYR A 69 -3.59 -10.05 -4.90
C TYR A 69 -3.27 -11.37 -4.21
N PHE A 70 -2.87 -12.40 -4.96
CA PHE A 70 -2.55 -13.71 -4.38
C PHE A 70 -1.34 -13.66 -3.44
N VAL A 71 -0.29 -12.90 -3.80
CA VAL A 71 0.90 -12.73 -2.96
C VAL A 71 0.55 -12.03 -1.64
N ILE A 72 -0.16 -10.90 -1.71
CA ILE A 72 -0.56 -10.13 -0.53
C ILE A 72 -1.51 -10.96 0.35
N THR A 73 -2.49 -11.64 -0.23
CA THR A 73 -3.39 -12.51 0.54
C THR A 73 -2.63 -13.64 1.22
N GLY A 74 -1.66 -14.25 0.54
CA GLY A 74 -0.77 -15.26 1.13
C GLY A 74 0.01 -14.72 2.32
N ILE A 75 0.62 -13.54 2.19
CA ILE A 75 1.37 -12.88 3.28
C ILE A 75 0.45 -12.55 4.46
N VAL A 76 -0.73 -11.97 4.20
CA VAL A 76 -1.71 -11.62 5.24
C VAL A 76 -2.20 -12.86 5.98
N MET A 77 -2.45 -13.96 5.29
CA MET A 77 -2.82 -15.23 5.92
C MET A 77 -1.67 -15.78 6.78
N LEU A 78 -0.46 -15.91 6.22
CA LEU A 78 0.70 -16.43 6.96
C LEU A 78 0.98 -15.60 8.21
N TYR A 79 1.00 -14.28 8.07
CA TYR A 79 1.22 -13.37 9.18
C TYR A 79 0.08 -13.45 10.21
N GLY A 80 -1.17 -13.42 9.75
CA GLY A 80 -2.33 -13.52 10.62
C GLY A 80 -2.39 -14.83 11.40
N PHE A 81 -1.91 -15.95 10.84
CA PHE A 81 -1.77 -17.21 11.56
C PHE A 81 -0.66 -17.17 12.62
N ILE A 82 0.52 -16.65 12.29
CA ILE A 82 1.66 -16.52 13.23
C ILE A 82 1.28 -15.64 14.42
N VAL A 83 0.54 -14.57 14.16
CA VAL A 83 0.20 -13.55 15.14
C VAL A 83 -1.11 -13.85 15.90
N GLY A 84 -1.85 -14.88 15.48
CA GLY A 84 -3.08 -15.34 16.11
C GLY A 84 -4.32 -14.48 15.80
N TRP A 85 -4.35 -13.78 14.67
CA TRP A 85 -5.48 -12.94 14.25
C TRP A 85 -6.64 -13.73 13.67
N PHE A 86 -6.38 -14.90 13.08
CA PHE A 86 -7.41 -15.73 12.47
C PHE A 86 -7.48 -17.08 13.17
N TYR A 87 -8.71 -17.53 13.42
CA TYR A 87 -8.96 -18.95 13.64
C TYR A 87 -8.83 -19.69 12.30
N PRO A 88 -8.35 -20.95 12.29
CA PRO A 88 -8.21 -21.75 11.07
C PRO A 88 -9.49 -21.91 10.24
N SER A 89 -10.67 -21.72 10.83
CA SER A 89 -11.97 -21.73 10.13
C SER A 89 -12.30 -20.42 9.39
N ASN A 90 -11.62 -19.33 9.72
CA ASN A 90 -11.96 -17.96 9.31
C ASN A 90 -10.94 -17.33 8.35
N PHE A 91 -9.97 -18.11 7.84
CA PHE A 91 -8.94 -17.62 6.93
C PHE A 91 -9.50 -17.00 5.64
N TRP A 92 -10.71 -17.40 5.23
CA TRP A 92 -11.39 -16.88 4.05
C TRP A 92 -11.64 -15.36 4.14
N MET A 93 -11.75 -14.79 5.35
CA MET A 93 -11.93 -13.35 5.54
C MET A 93 -10.73 -12.54 5.02
N ALA A 94 -9.52 -13.11 5.01
CA ALA A 94 -8.33 -12.44 4.47
C ALA A 94 -8.49 -12.11 2.98
N PHE A 95 -9.17 -12.96 2.20
CA PHE A 95 -9.44 -12.71 0.78
C PHE A 95 -10.36 -11.52 0.59
N VAL A 96 -11.39 -11.40 1.43
CA VAL A 96 -12.35 -10.29 1.38
C VAL A 96 -11.67 -8.97 1.72
N TYR A 97 -10.91 -8.93 2.82
CA TYR A 97 -10.22 -7.71 3.25
C TYR A 97 -9.19 -7.25 2.23
N VAL A 98 -8.36 -8.17 1.72
CA VAL A 98 -7.36 -7.83 0.70
C VAL A 98 -8.04 -7.40 -0.60
N GLY A 99 -9.15 -8.03 -0.98
CA GLY A 99 -9.90 -7.70 -2.20
C GLY A 99 -10.39 -6.25 -2.21
N VAL A 100 -11.02 -5.81 -1.11
CA VAL A 100 -11.51 -4.42 -1.00
C VAL A 100 -10.37 -3.41 -1.12
N VAL A 101 -9.26 -3.65 -0.41
CA VAL A 101 -8.08 -2.76 -0.45
C VAL A 101 -7.46 -2.72 -1.85
N LEU A 102 -7.38 -3.87 -2.51
CA LEU A 102 -6.77 -3.98 -3.84
C LEU A 102 -7.61 -3.30 -4.92
N ILE A 103 -8.95 -3.37 -4.85
CA ILE A 103 -9.84 -2.64 -5.76
C ILE A 103 -9.63 -1.13 -5.66
N LEU A 104 -9.49 -0.62 -4.43
CA LEU A 104 -9.21 0.80 -4.19
C LEU A 104 -7.84 1.20 -4.74
N ALA A 105 -6.81 0.37 -4.48
CA ALA A 105 -5.46 0.60 -5.00
C ALA A 105 -5.44 0.63 -6.54
N TYR A 106 -6.03 -0.38 -7.18
CA TYR A 106 -6.16 -0.46 -8.64
C TYR A 106 -6.89 0.76 -9.23
N SER A 107 -7.95 1.23 -8.57
CA SER A 107 -8.70 2.41 -9.01
C SER A 107 -7.83 3.66 -9.00
N ILE A 108 -7.10 3.90 -7.90
CA ILE A 108 -6.21 5.06 -7.75
C ILE A 108 -5.12 5.05 -8.82
N ASP A 109 -4.48 3.91 -9.04
CA ASP A 109 -3.37 3.80 -9.99
C ASP A 109 -3.86 3.88 -11.44
N SER A 110 -5.03 3.33 -11.75
CA SER A 110 -5.67 3.49 -13.07
C SER A 110 -5.97 4.95 -13.38
N PHE A 111 -6.46 5.73 -12.40
CA PHE A 111 -6.67 7.16 -12.59
C PHE A 111 -5.36 7.92 -12.82
N ARG A 112 -4.28 7.57 -12.11
CA ARG A 112 -2.96 8.18 -12.31
C ARG A 112 -2.40 7.86 -13.69
N ALA A 113 -2.43 6.59 -14.09
CA ALA A 113 -1.96 6.14 -15.40
C ALA A 113 -2.69 6.88 -16.55
N LYS A 114 -4.01 7.07 -16.44
CA LYS A 114 -4.77 7.87 -17.42
C LYS A 114 -4.28 9.32 -17.51
N LYS A 115 -4.07 9.98 -16.36
CA LYS A 115 -3.57 11.36 -16.33
C LYS A 115 -2.15 11.47 -16.92
N ASP A 116 -1.30 10.49 -16.67
CA ASP A 116 0.07 10.48 -17.21
C ASP A 116 0.06 10.28 -18.73
N ILE A 117 -0.80 9.39 -19.26
CA ILE A 117 -0.99 9.21 -20.71
C ILE A 117 -1.52 10.50 -21.36
N GLU A 118 -2.52 11.14 -20.76
CA GLU A 118 -3.09 12.40 -21.26
C GLU A 118 -2.04 13.51 -21.29
N TYR A 119 -1.21 13.60 -20.25
CA TYR A 119 -0.10 14.55 -20.18
C TYR A 119 0.95 14.29 -21.27
N ILE A 120 1.31 13.03 -21.53
CA ILE A 120 2.25 12.66 -22.60
C ILE A 120 1.66 13.01 -23.97
N ASN A 121 0.41 12.65 -24.23
CA ASN A 121 -0.27 12.95 -25.50
C ASN A 121 -0.39 14.45 -25.76
N ALA A 122 -0.74 15.25 -24.73
CA ALA A 122 -0.78 16.70 -24.83
C ALA A 122 0.60 17.31 -25.17
N LYS A 123 1.68 16.76 -24.60
CA LYS A 123 3.05 17.21 -24.86
C LYS A 123 3.56 16.83 -26.24
N ILE A 124 3.14 15.68 -26.77
CA ILE A 124 3.44 15.25 -28.15
C ILE A 124 2.67 16.12 -29.15
N ALA A 125 1.37 16.35 -28.92
CA ALA A 125 0.54 17.20 -29.77
C ALA A 125 1.08 18.64 -29.85
N GLY A 126 1.53 19.22 -28.73
CA GLY A 126 2.14 20.55 -28.69
C GLY A 126 3.55 20.65 -29.30
N ARG A 127 4.23 19.53 -29.58
CA ARG A 127 5.49 19.49 -30.34
C ARG A 127 5.23 19.36 -31.84
N SER A 128 4.29 18.50 -32.22
CA SER A 128 3.85 18.35 -33.62
C SER A 128 3.37 19.67 -34.22
N SER A 129 2.66 20.51 -33.45
CA SER A 129 2.17 21.81 -33.94
C SER A 129 3.24 22.91 -34.02
N LYS A 130 4.46 22.65 -33.52
CA LYS A 130 5.60 23.58 -33.59
C LYS A 130 6.56 23.28 -34.75
N GLU A 131 6.45 22.12 -35.39
CA GLU A 131 7.27 21.75 -36.56
C GLU A 131 6.58 22.11 -37.90
N GLU A 132 5.30 22.48 -37.89
CA GLU A 132 4.52 22.89 -39.07
C GLU A 132 4.43 24.43 -39.29
N ASN A 133 5.08 25.24 -38.45
CA ASN A 133 5.23 26.71 -38.62
C ASN A 133 6.71 27.09 -38.70
#